data_AF-A0A3A8JRM3-F1
#
_entry.id   AF-A0A3A8JRM3-F1
#
_cell.length_a   1.000
_cell.length_b   1.000
_cell.length_c   1.000
_cell.angle_alpha   90.00
_cell.angle_beta   90.00
_cell.angle_gamma   90.00
#
_symmetry.space_group_name_H-M   'P 1'
#
loop_
_entity.id
_entity.type
_entity.pdbx_description
1 polymer ?
#
loop_
_entity_poly.entity_id
_entity_poly.type
_entity_poly.pdbx_seq_one_letter_code
_entity_poly.pdbx_strand_id
1 'polypeptide(L)'
;MSQTLSIRRGDTLSALARQHGTTVDALAKANNLKDPNKILAGQKLVVPGGASRPQGTTAQTTQTTQQPTRQEQTSSRTADVFTPAQTPTTKSAQTFQDPVRADKRYPTKDGVPLYNQGDSDWENRRLGGAGTVDAKSRNSVQSQGCAISSTAMALSALSGRTITPREMDAYLDKSGGYSGNAVNFEKTGGVTGNDPRITAKRERGTMSPALIDQNLAAGKPVVLGVNYRTKDTAHPDHWITITGKNADGTYRANDPNGGKPITLRREGNSLVATSGNPYRSYGQGVTFTGGKPVRAAPQSSTSGDTFASGGVTGKPNPATAKAGGQVNLDAKQTGPTNAVNNDILGKVKTMGASAATAKQDKAPAGVEGSRKMAENDRSRLEKHKATLQKVAKETGLPSALLAAIASRESRGGGALKSDGTARYDPNGYGLMQIDKKQNPQLIKGGPYSEEHIREAANLLKRNLDTMKKVHPDWSEADQLRGAVSAYNRGVGEKSRPGVYGNTPDEMDRGNKARGIHASTGGDYSADVWARAQYLSEKGF
;
A
#
# COMPACT_ATOMS: atom_id res chain seq x y z
N MET A 1 -13.42 -34.54 25.43
CA MET A 1 -13.88 -34.82 24.05
C MET A 1 -12.90 -34.17 23.08
N SER A 2 -12.24 -34.93 22.20
CA SER A 2 -11.44 -34.36 21.11
C SER A 2 -12.30 -34.22 19.85
N GLN A 3 -12.18 -33.10 19.14
CA GLN A 3 -12.89 -32.85 17.88
C GLN A 3 -11.92 -33.02 16.71
N THR A 4 -12.31 -33.73 15.66
CA THR A 4 -11.47 -33.88 14.45
C THR A 4 -11.98 -32.96 13.35
N LEU A 5 -11.10 -32.12 12.80
CA LEU A 5 -11.38 -31.15 11.74
C LEU A 5 -10.60 -31.48 10.47
N SER A 6 -11.22 -31.40 9.29
CA SER A 6 -10.48 -31.44 8.01
C SER A 6 -9.99 -30.04 7.62
N ILE A 7 -8.68 -29.92 7.40
CA ILE A 7 -8.02 -28.66 7.04
C ILE A 7 -8.44 -28.25 5.62
N ARG A 8 -8.94 -27.02 5.46
CA ARG A 8 -9.30 -26.44 4.17
C ARG A 8 -8.15 -25.62 3.60
N ARG A 9 -8.17 -25.39 2.29
CA ARG A 9 -7.17 -24.56 1.63
C ARG A 9 -7.20 -23.14 2.20
N GLY A 10 -6.11 -22.74 2.86
CA GLY A 10 -5.97 -21.44 3.52
C GLY A 10 -6.13 -21.47 5.05
N ASP A 11 -6.43 -22.63 5.65
CA ASP A 11 -6.39 -22.79 7.10
C ASP A 11 -4.93 -22.79 7.60
N THR A 12 -4.71 -22.28 8.81
CA THR A 12 -3.40 -22.33 9.50
C THR A 12 -3.59 -22.83 10.92
N LEU A 13 -2.58 -23.50 11.50
CA LEU A 13 -2.62 -23.97 12.89
C LEU A 13 -2.90 -22.84 13.89
N SER A 14 -2.40 -21.64 13.62
CA SER A 14 -2.66 -20.45 14.44
C SER A 14 -4.12 -19.98 14.42
N ALA A 15 -4.76 -20.04 13.24
CA ALA A 15 -6.17 -19.69 13.10
C ALA A 15 -7.07 -20.75 13.74
N LEU A 16 -6.74 -22.04 13.57
CA LEU A 16 -7.47 -23.16 14.16
C LEU A 16 -7.32 -23.22 15.69
N ALA A 17 -6.12 -22.95 16.21
CA ALA A 17 -5.88 -22.83 17.65
C ALA A 17 -6.79 -21.78 18.27
N ARG A 18 -6.85 -20.59 17.66
CA ARG A 18 -7.70 -19.50 18.14
C ARG A 18 -9.19 -19.79 18.02
N GLN A 19 -9.61 -20.40 16.90
CA GLN A 19 -11.01 -20.74 16.66
C GLN A 19 -11.55 -21.75 17.67
N HIS A 20 -10.69 -22.66 18.15
CA HIS A 20 -11.06 -23.72 19.08
C HIS A 20 -10.55 -23.51 20.51
N GLY A 21 -10.08 -22.30 20.84
CA GLY A 21 -9.67 -21.95 22.21
C GLY A 21 -8.48 -22.75 22.75
N THR A 22 -7.50 -23.09 21.90
CA THR A 22 -6.27 -23.82 22.25
C THR A 22 -5.03 -23.08 21.73
N THR A 23 -3.83 -23.64 21.85
CA THR A 23 -2.57 -23.04 21.36
C THR A 23 -2.01 -23.80 20.16
N VAL A 24 -1.17 -23.12 19.37
CA VAL A 24 -0.46 -23.74 18.24
C VAL A 24 0.40 -24.91 18.71
N ASP A 25 1.06 -24.75 19.86
CA ASP A 25 1.90 -25.77 20.48
C ASP A 25 1.06 -26.98 20.95
N ALA A 26 -0.11 -26.74 21.56
CA ALA A 26 -1.02 -27.80 21.96
C ALA A 26 -1.60 -28.58 20.77
N LEU A 27 -1.94 -27.89 19.67
CA LEU A 27 -2.37 -28.55 18.44
C LEU A 27 -1.24 -29.31 17.74
N ALA A 28 -0.03 -28.75 17.69
CA ALA A 28 1.12 -29.41 17.08
C ALA A 28 1.48 -30.69 17.84
N LYS A 29 1.48 -30.63 19.18
CA LYS A 29 1.71 -31.79 20.05
C LYS A 29 0.61 -32.85 19.93
N ALA A 30 -0.66 -32.45 19.95
CA ALA A 30 -1.79 -33.38 19.82
C ALA A 30 -1.85 -34.11 18.47
N ASN A 31 -1.14 -33.60 17.44
CA ASN A 31 -1.13 -34.16 16.09
C ASN A 31 0.26 -34.61 15.64
N ASN A 32 1.24 -34.70 16.54
CA ASN A 32 2.62 -35.10 16.25
C ASN A 32 3.26 -34.34 15.07
N LEU A 33 2.97 -33.04 14.96
CA LEU A 33 3.48 -32.21 13.87
C LEU A 33 4.89 -31.72 14.19
N LYS A 34 5.88 -32.21 13.44
CA LYS A 34 7.29 -31.79 13.57
C LYS A 34 7.54 -30.34 13.16
N ASP A 35 6.72 -29.80 12.26
CA ASP A 35 6.75 -28.40 11.83
C ASP A 35 5.32 -27.82 11.85
N PRO A 36 5.01 -26.94 12.81
CA PRO A 36 3.69 -26.29 12.91
C PRO A 36 3.31 -25.39 11.73
N ASN A 37 4.22 -25.14 10.78
CA ASN A 37 3.95 -24.36 9.57
C ASN A 37 3.62 -25.22 8.34
N LYS A 38 3.66 -26.55 8.46
CA LYS A 38 3.42 -27.49 7.35
C LYS A 38 2.20 -28.35 7.60
N ILE A 39 1.03 -27.73 7.46
CA ILE A 39 -0.24 -28.47 7.38
C ILE A 39 -0.77 -28.44 5.94
N LEU A 40 -1.36 -29.55 5.50
CA LEU A 40 -1.86 -29.72 4.14
C LEU A 40 -3.38 -29.66 4.10
N ALA A 41 -3.93 -29.04 3.05
CA ALA A 41 -5.36 -29.09 2.82
C ALA A 41 -5.82 -30.54 2.61
N GLY A 42 -6.93 -30.92 3.25
CA GLY A 42 -7.45 -32.29 3.31
C GLY A 42 -6.92 -33.11 4.50
N GLN A 43 -5.89 -32.63 5.20
CA GLN A 43 -5.36 -33.30 6.40
C GLN A 43 -6.38 -33.19 7.56
N LYS A 44 -6.57 -34.30 8.29
CA LYS A 44 -7.40 -34.31 9.51
C LYS A 44 -6.55 -33.86 10.71
N LEU A 45 -7.07 -32.91 11.46
CA LEU A 45 -6.44 -32.33 12.65
C LEU A 45 -7.30 -32.62 13.88
N VAL A 46 -6.73 -33.28 14.87
CA VAL A 46 -7.32 -33.54 16.18
C VAL A 46 -7.14 -32.31 17.06
N VAL A 47 -8.26 -31.74 17.48
CA VAL A 47 -8.29 -30.63 18.43
C VAL A 47 -8.52 -31.21 19.82
N PRO A 48 -7.54 -31.15 20.75
CA PRO A 48 -7.74 -31.59 22.12
C PRO A 48 -8.72 -30.64 22.80
N GLY A 49 -9.85 -31.17 23.27
CA GLY A 49 -10.85 -30.36 23.97
C GLY A 49 -10.46 -30.13 25.43
N GLY A 50 -10.43 -28.86 25.82
CA GLY A 50 -10.38 -28.44 27.23
C GLY A 50 -8.97 -28.40 27.84
N ALA A 51 -8.23 -27.32 27.59
CA ALA A 51 -7.20 -26.85 28.52
C ALA A 51 -7.55 -25.42 28.90
N SER A 52 -8.30 -25.29 30.00
CA SER A 52 -8.54 -24.05 30.71
C SER A 52 -7.22 -23.34 30.99
N ARG A 53 -7.15 -22.05 30.67
CA ARG A 53 -6.03 -21.16 30.99
C ARG A 53 -5.73 -21.26 32.49
N PRO A 54 -4.47 -21.53 32.93
CA PRO A 54 -4.10 -21.31 34.32
C PRO A 54 -4.30 -19.83 34.66
N GLN A 55 -5.18 -19.56 35.62
CA GLN A 55 -5.34 -18.25 36.23
C GLN A 55 -4.09 -17.96 37.06
N GLY A 56 -3.25 -17.03 36.60
CA GLY A 56 -2.31 -16.33 37.46
C GLY A 56 -3.06 -15.27 38.26
N THR A 57 -3.03 -15.42 39.58
CA THR A 57 -3.57 -14.55 40.61
C THR A 57 -2.98 -13.14 40.55
N THR A 58 -3.84 -12.13 40.41
CA THR A 58 -3.52 -10.75 40.80
C THR A 58 -4.43 -10.36 41.95
N ALA A 59 -3.81 -10.08 43.10
CA ALA A 59 -4.43 -9.51 44.27
C ALA A 59 -5.08 -8.16 43.92
N GLN A 60 -6.27 -7.97 44.50
CA GLN A 60 -7.07 -6.75 44.44
C GLN A 60 -6.33 -5.60 45.13
N THR A 61 -6.31 -4.43 44.51
CA THR A 61 -6.50 -3.18 45.25
C THR A 61 -7.47 -2.29 44.47
N THR A 62 -8.59 -2.08 45.14
CA THR A 62 -9.76 -1.25 44.84
C THR A 62 -9.43 0.20 44.57
N GLN A 63 -9.89 0.76 43.44
CA GLN A 63 -10.36 2.16 43.37
C GLN A 63 -11.59 2.26 42.46
N THR A 64 -12.72 2.15 43.15
CA THR A 64 -14.02 2.82 43.04
C THR A 64 -14.45 3.51 41.75
N THR A 65 -15.54 2.95 41.22
CA THR A 65 -16.63 3.50 40.41
C THR A 65 -16.92 5.00 40.62
N GLN A 66 -17.08 5.73 39.52
CA GLN A 66 -18.23 6.61 39.27
C GLN A 66 -18.24 7.13 37.83
N GLN A 67 -19.27 6.72 37.08
CA GLN A 67 -19.72 7.40 35.87
C GLN A 67 -20.84 8.36 36.30
N PRO A 68 -20.80 9.64 35.87
CA PRO A 68 -22.04 10.19 35.35
C PRO A 68 -21.87 11.05 34.08
N THR A 69 -22.85 10.88 33.20
CA THR A 69 -23.54 11.87 32.36
C THR A 69 -22.81 12.67 31.26
N ARG A 70 -23.44 12.58 30.08
CA ARG A 70 -23.27 13.32 28.84
C ARG A 70 -23.46 14.83 29.02
N GLN A 71 -22.48 15.62 28.59
CA GLN A 71 -22.70 16.97 28.06
C GLN A 71 -21.95 17.11 26.73
N GLU A 72 -22.68 17.58 25.72
CA GLU A 72 -22.15 17.97 24.43
C GLU A 72 -21.30 19.23 24.57
N GLN A 73 -20.02 19.17 24.21
CA GLN A 73 -19.25 20.32 23.76
C GLN A 73 -18.17 19.88 22.77
N THR A 74 -18.11 20.63 21.69
CA THR A 74 -17.26 20.55 20.51
C THR A 74 -15.78 20.74 20.84
N SER A 75 -14.89 19.83 20.39
CA SER A 75 -13.64 20.16 19.67
C SER A 75 -12.69 18.97 19.49
N SER A 76 -12.24 18.84 18.24
CA SER A 76 -10.94 18.34 17.76
C SER A 76 -10.67 16.83 17.68
N ARG A 77 -10.22 16.47 16.49
CA ARG A 77 -10.05 15.16 15.88
C ARG A 77 -8.55 14.95 15.71
N THR A 78 -7.93 14.13 16.56
CA THR A 78 -6.56 13.67 16.35
C THR A 78 -6.34 12.35 17.07
N ALA A 79 -6.48 11.26 16.34
CA ALA A 79 -5.91 9.97 16.69
C ALA A 79 -5.77 9.15 15.40
N ASP A 80 -4.61 9.31 14.74
CA ASP A 80 -3.93 8.30 13.89
C ASP A 80 -2.82 8.94 13.01
N VAL A 81 -2.18 10.02 13.49
CA VAL A 81 -0.91 10.53 12.95
C VAL A 81 0.10 10.54 14.08
N PHE A 82 1.11 9.67 14.01
CA PHE A 82 2.30 9.82 14.85
C PHE A 82 3.04 11.08 14.41
N THR A 83 3.07 12.10 15.27
CA THR A 83 3.73 13.38 14.99
C THR A 83 4.87 13.55 16.01
N PRO A 84 6.14 13.27 15.64
CA PRO A 84 7.26 13.65 16.49
C PRO A 84 7.54 15.15 16.40
N ALA A 85 8.07 15.69 17.50
CA ALA A 85 8.19 17.12 17.80
C ALA A 85 8.89 17.94 16.69
N GLN A 86 8.35 19.13 16.44
CA GLN A 86 8.85 20.07 15.44
C GLN A 86 10.13 20.75 15.93
N THR A 87 11.11 20.96 15.04
CA THR A 87 12.19 21.93 15.23
C THR A 87 12.35 22.75 13.94
N PRO A 88 12.66 24.06 14.01
CA PRO A 88 12.46 25.00 12.91
C PRO A 88 13.42 24.82 11.74
N THR A 89 12.91 25.15 10.56
CA THR A 89 13.57 25.13 9.26
C THR A 89 14.60 26.26 9.09
N THR A 90 15.85 25.90 8.79
CA THR A 90 16.76 26.78 8.01
C THR A 90 17.48 25.99 6.91
N LYS A 91 17.72 26.71 5.82
CA LYS A 91 18.18 26.26 4.50
C LYS A 91 19.69 25.93 4.54
N SER A 92 20.06 24.78 5.11
CA SER A 92 21.41 24.19 5.03
C SER A 92 21.29 22.67 4.77
N ALA A 93 22.38 22.01 4.37
CA ALA A 93 22.42 20.57 4.05
C ALA A 93 21.56 19.75 5.02
N GLN A 94 20.75 18.81 4.53
CA GLN A 94 19.86 18.00 5.37
C GLN A 94 20.66 17.36 6.51
N THR A 95 20.58 17.93 7.72
CA THR A 95 21.20 17.35 8.90
C THR A 95 20.23 16.35 9.52
N PHE A 96 20.56 15.06 9.47
CA PHE A 96 19.76 14.01 10.10
C PHE A 96 20.17 13.88 11.57
N GLN A 97 19.56 14.69 12.43
CA GLN A 97 19.73 14.61 13.88
C GLN A 97 18.80 13.55 14.46
N ASP A 98 19.26 12.82 15.47
CA ASP A 98 18.41 11.86 16.16
C ASP A 98 17.22 12.57 16.83
N PRO A 99 15.99 12.05 16.70
CA PRO A 99 14.79 12.70 17.23
C PRO A 99 14.72 12.71 18.77
N VAL A 100 15.50 11.86 19.44
CA VAL A 100 15.55 11.75 20.90
C VAL A 100 16.87 12.30 21.46
N ARG A 101 17.98 12.07 20.74
CA ARG A 101 19.33 12.42 21.17
C ARG A 101 19.88 13.63 20.40
N ALA A 102 19.77 14.81 21.00
CA ALA A 102 20.23 16.06 20.37
C ALA A 102 21.73 16.08 20.05
N ASP A 103 22.56 15.32 20.77
CA ASP A 103 23.99 15.15 20.52
C ASP A 103 24.31 14.26 19.31
N LYS A 104 23.37 13.39 18.93
CA LYS A 104 23.60 12.38 17.91
C LYS A 104 23.16 12.87 16.54
N ARG A 105 24.07 12.78 15.57
CA ARG A 105 23.80 13.07 14.16
C ARG A 105 24.25 11.91 13.30
N TYR A 106 23.45 11.63 12.27
CA TYR A 106 23.73 10.57 11.32
C TYR A 106 24.47 11.14 10.11
N PRO A 107 25.65 10.58 9.74
CA PRO A 107 26.43 11.12 8.65
C PRO A 107 25.71 10.93 7.31
N THR A 108 25.91 11.87 6.39
CA THR A 108 25.41 11.79 5.03
C THR A 108 26.39 12.47 4.07
N LYS A 109 26.65 11.84 2.92
CA LYS A 109 27.50 12.40 1.85
C LYS A 109 26.67 12.92 0.67
N ASP A 110 25.50 12.34 0.45
CA ASP A 110 24.67 12.56 -0.72
C ASP A 110 23.18 12.77 -0.37
N GLY A 111 22.89 13.21 0.85
CA GLY A 111 21.54 13.53 1.32
C GLY A 111 20.74 12.31 1.79
N VAL A 112 21.36 11.12 1.81
CA VAL A 112 20.81 9.92 2.47
C VAL A 112 21.61 9.66 3.75
N PRO A 113 20.98 9.54 4.94
CA PRO A 113 21.70 9.24 6.18
C PRO A 113 22.26 7.82 6.13
N LEU A 114 23.35 7.60 6.87
CA LEU A 114 23.98 6.31 7.06
C LEU A 114 23.67 5.80 8.47
N TYR A 115 22.91 4.70 8.55
CA TYR A 115 22.59 4.02 9.81
C TYR A 115 23.43 2.75 9.97
N ASN A 116 23.87 2.47 11.20
CA ASN A 116 24.47 1.19 11.56
C ASN A 116 23.40 0.32 12.24
N GLN A 117 23.09 -0.87 11.73
CA GLN A 117 22.12 -1.77 12.37
C GLN A 117 22.61 -2.30 13.74
N GLY A 118 23.92 -2.27 13.99
CA GLY A 118 24.55 -2.58 15.28
C GLY A 118 24.85 -1.35 16.13
N ASP A 119 24.05 -0.29 16.01
CA ASP A 119 24.13 0.86 16.90
C ASP A 119 23.50 0.51 18.26
N SER A 120 24.12 0.93 19.35
CA SER A 120 23.68 0.65 20.73
C SER A 120 22.25 1.09 21.01
N ASP A 121 21.72 2.05 20.26
CA ASP A 121 20.34 2.53 20.42
C ASP A 121 19.30 1.52 19.92
N TRP A 122 19.65 0.48 19.17
CA TRP A 122 18.67 -0.52 18.73
C TRP A 122 19.22 -1.93 18.54
N GLU A 123 20.52 -2.16 18.66
CA GLU A 123 21.18 -3.44 18.37
C GLU A 123 20.51 -4.64 19.07
N ASN A 124 20.06 -4.46 20.31
CA ASN A 124 19.46 -5.48 21.15
C ASN A 124 17.93 -5.57 21.03
N ARG A 125 17.29 -4.74 20.20
CA ARG A 125 15.84 -4.74 20.06
C ARG A 125 15.38 -6.01 19.32
N ARG A 126 14.32 -6.64 19.80
CA ARG A 126 13.70 -7.78 19.12
C ARG A 126 13.01 -7.29 17.85
N LEU A 127 13.43 -7.80 16.71
CA LEU A 127 12.82 -7.54 15.42
C LEU A 127 11.46 -8.26 15.33
N GLY A 128 10.40 -7.56 14.91
CA GLY A 128 9.10 -8.20 14.73
C GLY A 128 8.35 -8.51 16.04
N GLY A 129 8.73 -7.91 17.16
CA GLY A 129 8.11 -8.19 18.45
C GLY A 129 8.58 -7.28 19.60
N ALA A 130 7.89 -7.38 20.73
CA ALA A 130 8.19 -6.55 21.90
C ALA A 130 9.46 -7.01 22.64
N GLY A 131 10.17 -6.04 23.23
CA GLY A 131 11.28 -6.25 24.16
C GLY A 131 12.66 -6.29 23.52
N THR A 132 13.65 -6.67 24.33
CA THR A 132 15.05 -6.81 23.93
C THR A 132 15.46 -8.29 23.91
N VAL A 133 16.50 -8.58 23.15
CA VAL A 133 17.19 -9.87 23.03
C VAL A 133 18.70 -9.60 23.01
N ASP A 134 19.51 -10.64 23.23
CA ASP A 134 20.96 -10.53 22.98
C ASP A 134 21.22 -9.98 21.58
N ALA A 135 22.16 -9.04 21.45
CA ALA A 135 22.38 -8.31 20.21
C ALA A 135 22.89 -9.24 19.07
N LYS A 136 23.52 -10.37 19.39
CA LYS A 136 23.92 -11.41 18.42
C LYS A 136 22.83 -12.45 18.14
N SER A 137 21.66 -12.32 18.78
CA SER A 137 20.53 -13.22 18.58
C SER A 137 19.97 -13.13 17.16
N ARG A 138 19.52 -14.26 16.61
CA ARG A 138 18.92 -14.34 15.26
C ARG A 138 17.63 -13.53 15.09
N ASN A 139 17.10 -12.92 16.15
CA ASN A 139 15.91 -12.08 16.13
C ASN A 139 16.20 -10.62 16.55
N SER A 140 17.47 -10.22 16.62
CA SER A 140 17.84 -8.83 16.96
C SER A 140 17.91 -7.94 15.73
N VAL A 141 17.78 -6.63 15.93
CA VAL A 141 18.04 -5.63 14.88
C VAL A 141 19.50 -5.70 14.40
N GLN A 142 20.48 -5.90 15.30
CA GLN A 142 21.88 -6.05 14.86
C GLN A 142 22.07 -7.24 13.92
N SER A 143 21.38 -8.36 14.16
CA SER A 143 21.60 -9.58 13.36
C SER A 143 20.74 -9.66 12.09
N GLN A 144 19.54 -9.07 12.09
CA GLN A 144 18.55 -9.20 10.99
C GLN A 144 17.93 -7.88 10.51
N GLY A 145 18.31 -6.74 11.08
CA GLY A 145 17.67 -5.44 10.84
C GLY A 145 18.08 -4.71 9.56
N CYS A 146 18.78 -5.35 8.63
CA CYS A 146 19.29 -4.69 7.41
C CYS A 146 18.16 -4.13 6.53
N ALA A 147 17.03 -4.84 6.41
CA ALA A 147 15.87 -4.41 5.64
C ALA A 147 15.23 -3.15 6.20
N ILE A 148 14.98 -3.10 7.52
CA ILE A 148 14.41 -1.91 8.17
C ILE A 148 15.39 -0.75 8.19
N SER A 149 16.67 -1.01 8.41
CA SER A 149 17.70 0.04 8.47
C SER A 149 17.90 0.69 7.11
N SER A 150 17.96 -0.11 6.05
CA SER A 150 18.02 0.40 4.67
C SER A 150 16.77 1.19 4.28
N THR A 151 15.60 0.68 4.65
CA THR A 151 14.34 1.39 4.37
C THR A 151 14.23 2.71 5.14
N ALA A 152 14.68 2.72 6.40
CA ALA A 152 14.73 3.91 7.22
C ALA A 152 15.67 4.98 6.61
N MET A 153 16.83 4.59 6.07
CA MET A 153 17.73 5.51 5.38
C MET A 153 17.04 6.19 4.18
N ALA A 154 16.44 5.38 3.30
CA ALA A 154 15.74 5.88 2.11
C ALA A 154 14.57 6.81 2.45
N LEU A 155 13.74 6.43 3.43
CA LEU A 155 12.59 7.22 3.86
C LEU A 155 13.00 8.50 4.59
N SER A 156 14.11 8.48 5.32
CA SER A 156 14.63 9.68 5.98
C SER A 156 15.03 10.73 4.94
N ALA A 157 15.75 10.30 3.91
CA ALA A 157 16.17 11.16 2.81
C ALA A 157 14.97 11.78 2.07
N LEU A 158 14.01 10.96 1.70
CA LEU A 158 12.83 11.36 0.93
C LEU A 158 11.84 12.21 1.73
N SER A 159 11.79 12.05 3.06
CA SER A 159 10.93 12.85 3.93
C SER A 159 11.59 14.13 4.41
N GLY A 160 12.93 14.17 4.44
CA GLY A 160 13.69 15.20 5.13
C GLY A 160 13.54 15.13 6.66
N ARG A 161 13.04 14.03 7.20
CA ARG A 161 12.90 13.77 8.64
C ARG A 161 13.79 12.60 9.01
N THR A 162 14.40 12.62 10.18
CA THR A 162 15.12 11.43 10.68
C THR A 162 14.10 10.36 11.07
N ILE A 163 14.22 9.19 10.46
CA ILE A 163 13.48 7.98 10.82
C ILE A 163 14.52 6.94 11.18
N THR A 164 14.62 6.61 12.46
CA THR A 164 15.60 5.64 12.95
C THR A 164 15.15 4.19 12.68
N PRO A 165 16.08 3.22 12.64
CA PRO A 165 15.71 1.80 12.57
C PRO A 165 14.78 1.37 13.71
N ARG A 166 14.96 1.93 14.92
CA ARG A 166 14.10 1.71 16.08
C ARG A 166 12.65 2.12 15.79
N GLU A 167 12.44 3.32 15.24
CA GLU A 167 11.10 3.83 14.92
C GLU A 167 10.45 3.05 13.78
N MET A 168 11.23 2.68 12.77
CA MET A 168 10.76 1.84 11.67
C MET A 168 10.29 0.47 12.17
N ASP A 169 11.08 -0.19 13.02
CA ASP A 169 10.71 -1.47 13.62
C ASP A 169 9.43 -1.37 14.46
N ALA A 170 9.36 -0.39 15.36
CA ALA A 170 8.18 -0.19 16.21
C ALA A 170 6.91 0.07 15.38
N TYR A 171 7.03 0.81 14.29
CA TYR A 171 5.94 1.04 13.36
C TYR A 171 5.51 -0.25 12.65
N LEU A 172 6.47 -1.05 12.17
CA LEU A 172 6.18 -2.31 11.48
C LEU A 172 5.58 -3.35 12.44
N ASP A 173 6.04 -3.43 13.68
CA ASP A 173 5.42 -4.28 14.71
C ASP A 173 3.94 -3.96 14.88
N LYS A 174 3.62 -2.67 15.03
CA LYS A 174 2.23 -2.21 15.22
C LYS A 174 1.37 -2.40 13.97
N SER A 175 1.95 -2.23 12.78
CA SER A 175 1.23 -2.30 11.51
C SER A 175 1.15 -3.72 10.91
N GLY A 176 1.71 -4.73 11.60
CA GLY A 176 1.84 -6.08 11.06
C GLY A 176 2.73 -6.11 9.81
N GLY A 177 3.81 -5.32 9.84
CA GLY A 177 4.85 -5.16 8.85
C GLY A 177 5.80 -6.34 8.73
N TYR A 178 5.56 -7.42 9.47
CA TYR A 178 6.44 -8.57 9.55
C TYR A 178 5.76 -9.89 9.23
N SER A 179 6.54 -10.82 8.66
CA SER A 179 6.29 -12.26 8.64
C SER A 179 7.52 -12.96 9.21
N GLY A 180 7.49 -13.31 10.50
CA GLY A 180 8.72 -13.62 11.24
C GLY A 180 9.64 -12.39 11.27
N ASN A 181 10.91 -12.56 10.86
CA ASN A 181 11.87 -11.45 10.75
C ASN A 181 11.83 -10.76 9.37
N ALA A 182 11.00 -11.24 8.44
CA ALA A 182 10.92 -10.69 7.09
C ALA A 182 10.03 -9.44 7.05
N VAL A 183 10.56 -8.35 6.51
CA VAL A 183 9.86 -7.07 6.34
C VAL A 183 8.90 -7.15 5.14
N ASN A 184 7.66 -6.73 5.37
CA ASN A 184 6.71 -6.36 4.34
C ASN A 184 7.00 -4.92 3.91
N PHE A 185 7.81 -4.77 2.85
CA PHE A 185 8.28 -3.46 2.41
C PHE A 185 7.14 -2.53 1.99
N GLU A 186 6.03 -3.04 1.46
CA GLU A 186 4.88 -2.21 1.09
C GLU A 186 4.23 -1.52 2.30
N LYS A 187 4.44 -2.07 3.52
CA LYS A 187 3.98 -1.44 4.75
C LYS A 187 4.91 -0.35 5.27
N THR A 188 6.17 -0.29 4.82
CA THR A 188 7.14 0.72 5.30
C THR A 188 6.80 2.15 4.84
N GLY A 189 5.98 2.30 3.80
CA GLY A 189 5.51 3.59 3.31
C GLY A 189 4.41 4.23 4.18
N GLY A 190 4.22 5.54 4.05
CA GLY A 190 3.19 6.29 4.77
C GLY A 190 3.56 6.72 6.19
N VAL A 191 4.73 6.30 6.70
CA VAL A 191 5.25 6.62 8.04
C VAL A 191 5.67 8.08 8.20
N THR A 192 5.94 8.79 7.10
CA THR A 192 6.76 10.00 7.13
C THR A 192 5.99 11.32 7.19
N GLY A 193 4.66 11.27 7.11
CA GLY A 193 3.74 12.38 7.39
C GLY A 193 4.15 13.74 6.79
N ASN A 194 3.89 13.93 5.49
CA ASN A 194 3.37 15.15 4.83
C ASN A 194 3.33 14.95 3.30
N ASP A 195 2.52 15.75 2.63
CA ASP A 195 2.31 15.75 1.16
C ASP A 195 3.61 16.10 0.41
N PRO A 196 4.07 15.30 -0.59
CA PRO A 196 3.49 14.03 -1.05
C PRO A 196 3.90 12.82 -0.23
N ARG A 197 2.88 12.06 0.21
CA ARG A 197 2.99 10.79 0.95
C ARG A 197 3.98 9.85 0.27
N ILE A 198 4.96 9.38 1.02
CA ILE A 198 5.95 8.42 0.51
C ILE A 198 5.34 7.01 0.54
N THR A 199 5.37 6.31 -0.57
CA THR A 199 5.03 4.88 -0.64
C THR A 199 6.26 4.07 -1.00
N ALA A 200 6.36 2.87 -0.42
CA ALA A 200 7.39 1.90 -0.75
C ALA A 200 6.76 0.80 -1.59
N LYS A 201 7.40 0.42 -2.68
CA LYS A 201 6.96 -0.65 -3.58
C LYS A 201 8.07 -1.68 -3.68
N ARG A 202 7.76 -2.91 -3.29
CA ARG A 202 8.64 -4.04 -3.56
C ARG A 202 8.54 -4.41 -5.04
N GLU A 203 9.64 -4.30 -5.75
CA GLU A 203 9.67 -4.67 -7.16
C GLU A 203 9.59 -6.19 -7.30
N ARG A 204 8.66 -6.65 -8.15
CA ARG A 204 8.47 -8.08 -8.45
C ARG A 204 9.32 -8.44 -9.67
N GLY A 205 10.31 -9.31 -9.48
CA GLY A 205 11.27 -9.71 -10.50
C GLY A 205 12.60 -8.95 -10.41
N THR A 206 13.58 -9.32 -11.23
CA THR A 206 14.94 -8.79 -11.14
C THR A 206 14.96 -7.28 -11.30
N MET A 207 15.38 -6.58 -10.24
CA MET A 207 15.60 -5.15 -10.31
C MET A 207 16.70 -4.84 -11.32
N SER A 208 16.33 -4.26 -12.46
CA SER A 208 17.27 -3.94 -13.52
C SER A 208 18.10 -2.71 -13.16
N PRO A 209 19.39 -2.65 -13.56
CA PRO A 209 20.19 -1.44 -13.42
C PRO A 209 19.53 -0.21 -14.06
N ALA A 210 18.73 -0.39 -15.11
CA ALA A 210 17.98 0.69 -15.74
C ALA A 210 16.88 1.26 -14.82
N LEU A 211 16.17 0.42 -14.08
CA LEU A 211 15.17 0.89 -13.10
C LEU A 211 15.85 1.57 -11.90
N ILE A 212 17.03 1.09 -11.50
CA ILE A 212 17.86 1.76 -10.49
C ILE A 212 18.25 3.15 -11.00
N ASP A 213 18.82 3.24 -12.20
CA ASP A 213 19.23 4.50 -12.84
C ASP A 213 18.05 5.49 -12.94
N GLN A 214 16.87 5.03 -13.34
CA GLN A 214 15.67 5.87 -13.43
C GLN A 214 15.27 6.47 -12.08
N ASN A 215 15.32 5.68 -11.00
CA ASN A 215 14.99 6.18 -9.67
C ASN A 215 16.06 7.16 -9.16
N LEU A 216 17.34 6.85 -9.37
CA LEU A 216 18.44 7.72 -8.96
C LEU A 216 18.42 9.06 -9.73
N ALA A 217 18.10 9.04 -11.02
CA ALA A 217 17.91 10.25 -11.82
C ALA A 217 16.75 11.12 -11.32
N ALA A 218 15.72 10.51 -10.74
CA ALA A 218 14.62 11.19 -10.06
C ALA A 218 14.97 11.66 -8.62
N GLY A 219 16.24 11.50 -8.20
CA GLY A 219 16.70 11.81 -6.85
C GLY A 219 16.10 10.89 -5.79
N LYS A 220 15.75 9.64 -6.14
CA LYS A 220 15.13 8.69 -5.22
C LYS A 220 16.09 7.54 -4.91
N PRO A 221 16.47 7.33 -3.63
CA PRO A 221 17.27 6.17 -3.26
C PRO A 221 16.48 4.88 -3.49
N VAL A 222 17.21 3.77 -3.65
CA VAL A 222 16.65 2.44 -3.90
C VAL A 222 17.14 1.49 -2.82
N VAL A 223 16.25 0.73 -2.19
CA VAL A 223 16.69 -0.35 -1.28
C VAL A 223 16.87 -1.61 -2.10
N LEU A 224 18.07 -2.18 -2.10
CA LEU A 224 18.45 -3.29 -2.96
C LEU A 224 18.76 -4.52 -2.12
N GLY A 225 18.15 -5.64 -2.48
CA GLY A 225 18.51 -6.95 -1.94
C GLY A 225 19.82 -7.42 -2.55
N VAL A 226 20.75 -7.87 -1.72
CA VAL A 226 22.07 -8.34 -2.12
C VAL A 226 22.41 -9.63 -1.42
N ASN A 227 23.26 -10.41 -2.09
CA ASN A 227 23.89 -11.60 -1.54
C ASN A 227 25.21 -11.16 -0.88
N TYR A 228 25.25 -11.20 0.45
CA TYR A 228 26.34 -10.70 1.29
C TYR A 228 27.21 -11.83 1.87
N ARG A 229 26.59 -12.93 2.34
CA ARG A 229 27.29 -14.05 2.98
C ARG A 229 27.44 -15.25 2.05
N THR A 230 26.48 -15.47 1.14
CA THR A 230 26.50 -16.62 0.21
C THR A 230 26.21 -16.18 -1.22
N LYS A 231 26.79 -16.86 -2.23
CA LYS A 231 26.59 -16.50 -3.63
C LYS A 231 25.26 -17.00 -4.21
N ASP A 232 24.55 -17.91 -3.53
CA ASP A 232 23.52 -18.74 -4.14
C ASP A 232 22.31 -19.00 -3.23
N THR A 233 21.42 -18.02 -3.10
CA THR A 233 20.16 -18.16 -2.37
C THR A 233 18.99 -17.65 -3.21
N ALA A 234 17.83 -18.31 -3.10
CA ALA A 234 16.58 -17.92 -3.78
C ALA A 234 16.01 -16.56 -3.30
N HIS A 235 16.62 -15.95 -2.28
CA HIS A 235 16.25 -14.70 -1.65
C HIS A 235 17.53 -13.96 -1.19
N PRO A 236 17.54 -12.62 -1.15
CA PRO A 236 18.68 -11.87 -0.65
C PRO A 236 18.84 -12.14 0.86
N ASP A 237 20.08 -12.35 1.30
CA ASP A 237 20.41 -12.50 2.72
C ASP A 237 20.73 -11.15 3.39
N HIS A 238 20.78 -10.06 2.60
CA HIS A 238 21.09 -8.73 3.07
C HIS A 238 20.44 -7.63 2.23
N TRP A 239 20.28 -6.44 2.82
CA TRP A 239 19.66 -5.28 2.19
C TRP A 239 20.50 -4.03 2.40
N ILE A 240 20.73 -3.28 1.33
CA ILE A 240 21.49 -2.02 1.30
C ILE A 240 20.65 -0.90 0.68
N THR A 241 21.08 0.35 0.80
CA THR A 241 20.44 1.49 0.15
C THR A 241 21.35 2.07 -0.92
N ILE A 242 20.97 1.99 -2.19
CA ILE A 242 21.64 2.70 -3.28
C ILE A 242 21.24 4.17 -3.21
N THR A 243 22.23 5.05 -3.07
CA THR A 243 22.03 6.48 -2.78
C THR A 243 22.29 7.36 -3.99
N GLY A 244 23.04 6.88 -4.99
CA GLY A 244 23.31 7.63 -6.21
C GLY A 244 24.22 6.90 -7.18
N LYS A 245 24.48 7.56 -8.32
CA LYS A 245 25.41 7.11 -9.36
C LYS A 245 26.54 8.12 -9.51
N ASN A 246 27.76 7.63 -9.68
CA ASN A 246 28.95 8.43 -9.96
C ASN A 246 29.10 8.65 -11.47
N ALA A 247 29.89 9.64 -11.86
CA ALA A 247 30.15 9.97 -13.26
C ALA A 247 30.84 8.81 -14.02
N ASP A 248 31.64 8.01 -13.33
CA ASP A 248 32.31 6.82 -13.87
C ASP A 248 31.37 5.61 -14.05
N GLY A 249 30.08 5.78 -13.79
CA GLY A 249 29.06 4.74 -13.92
C GLY A 249 28.95 3.78 -12.72
N THR A 250 29.78 3.94 -11.69
CA THR A 250 29.64 3.20 -10.43
C THR A 250 28.48 3.75 -9.59
N TYR A 251 27.96 2.93 -8.67
CA TYR A 251 26.85 3.25 -7.79
C TYR A 251 27.35 3.44 -6.36
N ARG A 252 26.91 4.51 -5.71
CA ARG A 252 27.11 4.71 -4.27
C ARG A 252 25.99 4.02 -3.51
N ALA A 253 26.34 3.36 -2.41
CA ALA A 253 25.36 2.75 -1.53
C ALA A 253 25.78 2.83 -0.06
N ASN A 254 24.79 2.85 0.83
CA ASN A 254 24.95 2.74 2.26
C ASN A 254 24.61 1.32 2.70
N ASP A 255 25.57 0.68 3.38
CA ASP A 255 25.39 -0.63 3.99
C ASP A 255 25.10 -0.49 5.49
N PRO A 256 23.91 -0.95 5.97
CA PRO A 256 23.60 -0.91 7.38
C PRO A 256 24.49 -1.83 8.23
N ASN A 257 25.11 -2.86 7.65
CA ASN A 257 26.01 -3.73 8.39
C ASN A 257 27.36 -3.04 8.66
N GLY A 258 27.53 -2.57 9.89
CA GLY A 258 28.67 -1.75 10.31
C GLY A 258 28.55 -0.28 9.90
N GLY A 259 27.41 0.14 9.32
CA GLY A 259 27.13 1.53 8.94
C GLY A 259 28.21 2.13 8.06
N LYS A 260 28.47 1.53 6.90
CA LYS A 260 29.57 1.92 6.00
C LYS A 260 29.08 2.29 4.60
N PRO A 261 29.67 3.31 3.95
CA PRO A 261 29.45 3.53 2.53
C PRO A 261 30.21 2.47 1.71
N ILE A 262 29.61 2.02 0.61
CA ILE A 262 30.19 1.09 -0.34
C ILE A 262 29.99 1.59 -1.77
N THR A 263 30.81 1.07 -2.70
CA THR A 263 30.68 1.35 -4.13
C THR A 263 30.40 0.06 -4.88
N LEU A 264 29.45 0.09 -5.81
CA LEU A 264 29.10 -1.02 -6.68
C LEU A 264 29.38 -0.66 -8.14
N ARG A 265 29.79 -1.62 -8.94
CA ARG A 265 29.89 -1.51 -10.40
C ARG A 265 28.87 -2.43 -11.06
N ARG A 266 28.50 -2.10 -12.29
CA ARG A 266 27.62 -2.94 -13.09
C ARG A 266 28.39 -4.12 -13.69
N GLU A 267 27.81 -5.32 -13.58
CA GLU A 267 28.23 -6.54 -14.27
C GLU A 267 27.01 -7.19 -14.92
N GLY A 268 26.86 -6.98 -16.23
CA GLY A 268 25.68 -7.41 -16.97
C GLY A 268 24.40 -6.77 -16.40
N ASN A 269 23.51 -7.60 -15.87
CA ASN A 269 22.27 -7.17 -15.23
C ASN A 269 22.35 -7.14 -13.69
N SER A 270 23.54 -7.29 -13.11
CA SER A 270 23.77 -7.22 -11.66
C SER A 270 24.66 -6.04 -11.30
N LEU A 271 24.56 -5.58 -10.05
CA LEU A 271 25.53 -4.71 -9.41
C LEU A 271 26.40 -5.55 -8.47
N VAL A 272 27.71 -5.33 -8.50
CA VAL A 272 28.67 -6.00 -7.62
C VAL A 272 29.56 -5.00 -6.92
N ALA A 273 30.01 -5.31 -5.71
CA ALA A 273 30.93 -4.42 -5.01
C ALA A 273 32.28 -4.28 -5.73
N THR A 274 32.81 -3.06 -5.76
CA THR A 274 34.14 -2.77 -6.30
C THR A 274 35.25 -3.15 -5.33
N SER A 275 34.93 -3.25 -4.03
CA SER A 275 35.87 -3.58 -2.95
C SER A 275 35.11 -4.09 -1.72
N GLY A 276 35.72 -5.01 -0.96
CA GLY A 276 35.14 -5.55 0.28
C GLY A 276 34.33 -6.84 0.07
N ASN A 277 33.26 -7.02 0.84
CA ASN A 277 32.44 -8.23 0.83
C ASN A 277 31.77 -8.45 -0.54
N PRO A 278 31.48 -9.71 -0.95
CA PRO A 278 31.10 -10.05 -2.31
C PRO A 278 29.62 -9.74 -2.60
N TYR A 279 29.19 -8.49 -2.38
CA TYR A 279 27.84 -8.06 -2.70
C TYR A 279 27.57 -8.33 -4.17
N ARG A 280 26.53 -9.10 -4.45
CA ARG A 280 25.92 -9.23 -5.76
C ARG A 280 24.45 -8.91 -5.63
N SER A 281 23.97 -7.95 -6.42
CA SER A 281 22.55 -7.59 -6.45
C SER A 281 21.72 -8.81 -6.77
N TYR A 282 20.74 -9.06 -5.92
CA TYR A 282 19.75 -10.08 -6.11
C TYR A 282 18.51 -9.46 -6.76
N GLY A 283 17.70 -10.30 -7.42
CA GLY A 283 16.53 -9.86 -8.19
C GLY A 283 15.37 -9.30 -7.35
N GLN A 284 15.65 -8.56 -6.28
CA GLN A 284 14.69 -7.92 -5.40
C GLN A 284 15.18 -6.52 -5.03
N GLY A 285 14.28 -5.57 -5.03
CA GLY A 285 14.53 -4.23 -4.54
C GLY A 285 13.25 -3.50 -4.24
N VAL A 286 13.39 -2.30 -3.69
CA VAL A 286 12.29 -1.46 -3.25
C VAL A 286 12.52 -0.07 -3.81
N THR A 287 11.52 0.39 -4.55
CA THR A 287 11.46 1.77 -5.04
C THR A 287 10.49 2.56 -4.18
N PHE A 288 10.64 3.88 -4.21
CA PHE A 288 9.78 4.78 -3.46
C PHE A 288 9.10 5.75 -4.42
N THR A 289 7.84 6.08 -4.16
CA THR A 289 7.14 7.17 -4.84
C THR A 289 6.68 8.20 -3.82
N GLY A 290 6.40 9.43 -4.26
CA GLY A 290 6.24 10.57 -3.33
C GLY A 290 7.57 10.97 -2.68
N GLY A 291 7.51 11.85 -1.68
CA GLY A 291 8.69 12.43 -1.04
C GLY A 291 9.49 13.38 -1.92
N LYS A 292 10.33 14.18 -1.27
CA LYS A 292 11.20 15.15 -1.94
C LYS A 292 12.37 14.42 -2.60
N PRO A 293 12.73 14.74 -3.85
CA PRO A 293 13.98 14.29 -4.44
C PRO A 293 15.16 14.71 -3.56
N VAL A 294 16.08 13.79 -3.34
CA VAL A 294 17.36 14.06 -2.71
C VAL A 294 18.18 14.85 -3.73
N ARG A 295 18.51 16.11 -3.40
CA ARG A 295 19.35 16.93 -4.28
C ARG A 295 20.78 16.39 -4.22
N ALA A 296 21.28 15.88 -5.34
CA ALA A 296 22.72 15.73 -5.50
C ALA A 296 23.37 17.11 -5.33
N ALA A 297 24.31 17.23 -4.40
CA ALA A 297 25.20 18.38 -4.40
C ALA A 297 25.88 18.44 -5.79
N PRO A 298 26.03 19.62 -6.41
CA PRO A 298 26.83 19.73 -7.61
C PRO A 298 28.21 19.15 -7.32
N GLN A 299 28.69 18.24 -8.17
CA GLN A 299 30.06 17.76 -8.07
C GLN A 299 30.98 18.93 -8.41
N SER A 300 31.39 19.68 -7.39
CA SER A 300 32.61 20.47 -7.49
C SER A 300 33.76 19.46 -7.55
N SER A 301 34.35 19.35 -8.73
CA SER A 301 35.66 18.77 -8.91
C SER A 301 36.68 19.59 -8.11
N THR A 302 36.99 19.17 -6.89
CA THR A 302 38.27 19.47 -6.22
C THR A 302 38.53 18.46 -5.12
N SER A 303 39.72 17.88 -5.20
CA SER A 303 40.39 16.96 -4.29
C SER A 303 40.55 17.50 -2.85
N GLY A 304 40.65 16.59 -1.86
CA GLY A 304 41.03 16.88 -0.46
C GLY A 304 39.92 17.59 0.34
N ASP A 305 39.65 17.35 1.63
CA ASP A 305 40.45 16.77 2.70
C ASP A 305 39.57 16.29 3.86
N THR A 306 40.23 15.50 4.70
CA THR A 306 40.02 14.94 6.03
C THR A 306 39.03 15.56 7.05
N PHE A 307 38.57 14.68 7.95
CA PHE A 307 37.92 14.92 9.24
C PHE A 307 38.69 15.92 10.16
N ALA A 308 37.98 16.86 10.82
CA ALA A 308 37.98 17.09 12.29
C ALA A 308 37.46 18.50 12.73
N SER A 309 36.68 18.50 13.83
CA SER A 309 36.51 19.48 14.93
C SER A 309 36.54 21.02 14.75
N GLY A 310 35.49 21.69 15.26
CA GLY A 310 35.60 22.87 16.14
C GLY A 310 35.34 24.28 15.58
N GLY A 311 34.49 25.07 16.28
CA GLY A 311 34.72 26.51 16.54
C GLY A 311 34.16 27.61 15.62
N VAL A 312 32.98 28.14 15.98
CA VAL A 312 32.65 29.58 16.24
C VAL A 312 32.97 30.73 15.24
N THR A 313 31.91 31.52 15.00
CA THR A 313 31.76 32.96 14.59
C THR A 313 31.94 33.43 13.14
N GLY A 314 30.94 34.18 12.65
CA GLY A 314 31.04 35.09 11.51
C GLY A 314 29.71 35.31 10.76
N LYS A 315 28.96 36.36 11.13
CA LYS A 315 27.88 37.02 10.34
C LYS A 315 28.41 38.41 9.91
N PRO A 316 27.73 39.20 9.05
CA PRO A 316 27.09 38.96 7.74
C PRO A 316 27.41 40.12 6.74
N ASN A 317 26.99 40.05 5.46
CA ASN A 317 26.13 41.07 4.80
C ASN A 317 25.85 40.82 3.28
N PRO A 318 24.81 41.46 2.70
CA PRO A 318 24.09 41.05 1.49
C PRO A 318 24.19 42.02 0.31
N ALA A 319 23.69 41.60 -0.85
CA ALA A 319 23.24 42.47 -1.95
C ALA A 319 22.17 41.70 -2.77
N THR A 320 20.88 42.01 -2.61
CA THR A 320 20.06 42.86 -3.50
C THR A 320 20.11 42.52 -4.99
N ALA A 321 19.02 41.94 -5.51
CA ALA A 321 18.44 42.31 -6.80
C ALA A 321 16.94 41.91 -6.84
N LYS A 322 16.13 42.86 -7.30
CA LYS A 322 14.66 42.95 -7.29
C LYS A 322 14.01 42.44 -8.60
N ALA A 323 12.72 42.13 -8.48
CA ALA A 323 11.60 42.25 -9.46
C ALA A 323 11.63 41.34 -10.71
N GLY A 324 10.52 40.85 -11.26
CA GLY A 324 9.07 40.94 -11.03
C GLY A 324 8.41 39.78 -11.82
N GLY A 325 7.11 39.52 -11.88
CA GLY A 325 5.90 40.17 -11.39
C GLY A 325 4.75 39.13 -11.39
N GLN A 326 3.70 39.44 -10.65
CA GLN A 326 2.47 38.65 -10.55
C GLN A 326 1.60 38.80 -11.81
N VAL A 327 0.88 37.73 -12.17
CA VAL A 327 -0.48 37.83 -12.71
C VAL A 327 -1.35 36.79 -12.00
N ASN A 328 -2.42 37.30 -11.41
CA ASN A 328 -3.44 36.60 -10.66
C ASN A 328 -4.71 36.61 -11.51
N LEU A 329 -5.38 35.48 -11.69
CA LEU A 329 -6.71 35.41 -12.30
C LEU A 329 -7.61 34.54 -11.41
N ASP A 330 -8.36 35.21 -10.56
CA ASP A 330 -9.56 34.67 -9.91
C ASP A 330 -10.72 34.70 -10.90
N ALA A 331 -11.39 33.55 -11.08
CA ALA A 331 -12.70 33.49 -11.73
C ALA A 331 -13.61 32.46 -11.04
N LYS A 332 -14.41 33.01 -10.13
CA LYS A 332 -15.80 32.70 -9.73
C LYS A 332 -16.43 31.36 -10.17
N GLN A 333 -16.92 30.67 -9.15
CA GLN A 333 -17.68 29.42 -9.14
C GLN A 333 -19.19 29.71 -9.36
N THR A 334 -19.83 29.13 -10.39
CA THR A 334 -21.30 29.01 -10.55
C THR A 334 -21.62 27.72 -11.33
N GLY A 335 -22.44 26.79 -10.80
CA GLY A 335 -22.78 25.50 -11.45
C GLY A 335 -23.90 25.59 -12.50
N PRO A 336 -24.60 24.48 -12.83
CA PRO A 336 -24.12 23.15 -13.26
C PRO A 336 -24.14 23.05 -14.81
N THR A 337 -23.01 22.73 -15.44
CA THR A 337 -22.92 22.68 -16.92
C THR A 337 -23.22 21.28 -17.47
N ASN A 338 -24.06 21.24 -18.49
CA ASN A 338 -24.54 20.11 -19.31
C ASN A 338 -23.42 19.35 -20.09
N ALA A 339 -22.33 18.96 -19.43
CA ALA A 339 -21.33 18.08 -20.01
C ALA A 339 -21.54 16.64 -19.50
N VAL A 340 -21.35 15.66 -20.39
CA VAL A 340 -21.22 14.25 -20.01
C VAL A 340 -20.13 14.18 -18.93
N ASN A 341 -20.52 13.95 -17.67
CA ASN A 341 -19.68 14.23 -16.50
C ASN A 341 -18.61 13.14 -16.28
N ASN A 342 -17.64 13.07 -17.19
CA ASN A 342 -16.50 12.15 -17.10
C ASN A 342 -15.30 12.75 -16.37
N ASP A 343 -15.27 14.07 -16.12
CA ASP A 343 -14.12 14.78 -15.52
C ASP A 343 -13.66 14.16 -14.20
N ILE A 344 -14.61 13.65 -13.42
CA ILE A 344 -14.34 12.99 -12.14
C ILE A 344 -13.45 11.74 -12.28
N LEU A 345 -13.47 11.07 -13.44
CA LEU A 345 -12.67 9.87 -13.70
C LEU A 345 -11.17 10.17 -13.77
N GLY A 346 -10.78 11.39 -14.15
CA GLY A 346 -9.39 11.83 -14.20
C GLY A 346 -8.81 12.25 -12.83
N LYS A 347 -9.65 12.42 -11.80
CA LYS A 347 -9.24 12.98 -10.50
C LYS A 347 -8.56 11.98 -9.57
N VAL A 348 -8.74 10.67 -9.81
CA VAL A 348 -8.18 9.62 -8.96
C VAL A 348 -7.43 8.59 -9.81
N LYS A 349 -6.21 8.24 -9.36
CA LYS A 349 -5.42 7.16 -9.96
C LYS A 349 -5.96 5.81 -9.48
N THR A 350 -6.01 4.85 -10.40
CA THR A 350 -6.46 3.49 -10.12
C THR A 350 -5.36 2.48 -10.41
N MET A 351 -5.37 1.36 -9.70
CA MET A 351 -4.45 0.25 -9.92
C MET A 351 -4.83 -0.61 -11.14
N GLY A 352 -6.08 -0.52 -11.61
CA GLY A 352 -6.60 -1.36 -12.70
C GLY A 352 -6.74 -2.83 -12.33
N ALA A 353 -6.83 -3.70 -13.33
CA ALA A 353 -7.11 -5.12 -13.16
C ALA A 353 -6.01 -5.86 -12.39
N SER A 354 -6.41 -6.76 -11.50
CA SER A 354 -5.55 -7.81 -10.96
C SER A 354 -5.10 -8.75 -12.07
N ALA A 355 -4.06 -9.53 -11.81
CA ALA A 355 -3.64 -10.61 -12.70
C ALA A 355 -4.73 -11.67 -12.89
N ALA A 356 -5.57 -11.91 -11.87
CA ALA A 356 -6.67 -12.87 -11.95
C ALA A 356 -7.73 -12.43 -12.97
N THR A 357 -8.11 -11.15 -12.92
CA THR A 357 -9.06 -10.55 -13.88
C THR A 357 -8.45 -10.45 -15.27
N ALA A 358 -7.21 -9.96 -15.39
CA ALA A 358 -6.54 -9.78 -16.68
C ALA A 358 -6.32 -11.10 -17.45
N LYS A 359 -6.16 -12.22 -16.73
CA LYS A 359 -5.99 -13.55 -17.34
C LYS A 359 -7.18 -13.95 -18.23
N GLN A 360 -8.39 -13.43 -17.99
CA GLN A 360 -9.59 -13.72 -18.78
C GLN A 360 -9.37 -13.41 -20.27
N ASP A 361 -8.65 -12.33 -20.56
CA ASP A 361 -8.40 -11.84 -21.92
C ASP A 361 -6.92 -12.02 -22.34
N LYS A 362 -6.14 -12.78 -21.56
CA LYS A 362 -4.66 -12.85 -21.70
C LYS A 362 -4.01 -11.46 -21.73
N ALA A 363 -4.60 -10.51 -21.02
CA ALA A 363 -4.14 -9.13 -20.92
C ALA A 363 -3.07 -9.00 -19.82
N PRO A 364 -2.19 -7.97 -19.88
CA PRO A 364 -1.33 -7.63 -18.75
C PRO A 364 -2.18 -7.24 -17.53
N ALA A 365 -1.65 -7.38 -16.32
CA ALA A 365 -2.31 -6.83 -15.15
C ALA A 365 -2.17 -5.29 -15.10
N GLY A 366 -3.03 -4.65 -14.33
CA GLY A 366 -3.01 -3.22 -14.06
C GLY A 366 -3.90 -2.41 -15.01
N VAL A 367 -3.66 -1.11 -15.06
CA VAL A 367 -4.43 -0.16 -15.90
C VAL A 367 -4.39 -0.59 -17.36
N GLU A 368 -3.23 -0.97 -17.89
CA GLU A 368 -3.11 -1.43 -19.28
C GLU A 368 -4.01 -2.64 -19.58
N GLY A 369 -4.09 -3.58 -18.64
CA GLY A 369 -5.00 -4.73 -18.72
C GLY A 369 -6.46 -4.34 -18.84
N SER A 370 -6.88 -3.46 -17.93
CA SER A 370 -8.24 -2.90 -17.95
C SER A 370 -8.55 -2.19 -19.26
N ARG A 371 -7.62 -1.36 -19.76
CA ARG A 371 -7.76 -0.66 -21.05
C ARG A 371 -7.91 -1.66 -22.19
N LYS A 372 -7.10 -2.73 -22.21
CA LYS A 372 -7.17 -3.78 -23.23
C LYS A 372 -8.49 -4.54 -23.19
N MET A 373 -8.97 -4.90 -22.01
CA MET A 373 -10.26 -5.57 -21.85
C MET A 373 -11.43 -4.67 -22.28
N ALA A 374 -11.39 -3.38 -21.93
CA ALA A 374 -12.38 -2.41 -22.41
C ALA A 374 -12.32 -2.20 -23.92
N GLU A 375 -11.12 -2.21 -24.52
CA GLU A 375 -10.93 -2.17 -25.97
C GLU A 375 -11.57 -3.38 -26.65
N ASN A 376 -11.35 -4.60 -26.11
CA ASN A 376 -11.94 -5.83 -26.63
C ASN A 376 -13.48 -5.81 -26.57
N ASP A 377 -14.06 -5.14 -25.57
CA ASP A 377 -15.51 -5.01 -25.39
C ASP A 377 -16.12 -3.83 -26.18
N ARG A 378 -15.30 -2.90 -26.69
CA ARG A 378 -15.75 -1.61 -27.24
C ARG A 378 -16.80 -1.74 -28.33
N SER A 379 -16.61 -2.64 -29.29
CA SER A 379 -17.56 -2.81 -30.40
C SER A 379 -18.95 -3.26 -29.95
N ARG A 380 -19.03 -4.02 -28.85
CA ARG A 380 -20.30 -4.40 -28.23
C ARG A 380 -20.90 -3.24 -27.44
N LEU A 381 -20.07 -2.49 -26.70
CA LEU A 381 -20.51 -1.32 -25.94
C LEU A 381 -21.03 -0.18 -26.82
N GLU A 382 -20.47 0.02 -28.02
CA GLU A 382 -20.90 1.06 -28.96
C GLU A 382 -22.38 0.90 -29.36
N LYS A 383 -22.90 -0.35 -29.40
CA LYS A 383 -24.32 -0.63 -29.65
C LYS A 383 -25.26 -0.08 -28.56
N HIS A 384 -24.72 0.19 -27.38
CA HIS A 384 -25.47 0.65 -26.20
C HIS A 384 -25.10 2.09 -25.78
N LYS A 385 -24.18 2.75 -26.51
CA LYS A 385 -23.60 4.04 -26.13
C LYS A 385 -24.64 5.13 -25.95
N ALA A 386 -25.56 5.28 -26.91
CA ALA A 386 -26.62 6.28 -26.84
C ALA A 386 -27.50 6.10 -25.58
N THR A 387 -27.89 4.86 -25.28
CA THR A 387 -28.69 4.54 -24.09
C THR A 387 -27.91 4.79 -22.79
N LEU A 388 -26.63 4.39 -22.74
CA LEU A 388 -25.75 4.64 -21.59
C LEU A 388 -25.56 6.14 -21.33
N GLN A 389 -25.37 6.93 -22.39
CA GLN A 389 -25.25 8.40 -22.29
C GLN A 389 -26.55 9.07 -21.86
N LYS A 390 -27.69 8.60 -22.38
CA LYS A 390 -29.01 9.07 -21.96
C LYS A 390 -29.23 8.83 -20.46
N VAL A 391 -29.01 7.60 -19.99
CA VAL A 391 -29.16 7.26 -18.57
C VAL A 391 -28.15 8.01 -17.69
N ALA A 392 -26.91 8.17 -18.15
CA ALA A 392 -25.89 8.96 -17.47
C ALA A 392 -26.34 10.41 -17.24
N LYS A 393 -26.92 11.04 -18.28
CA LYS A 393 -27.46 12.40 -18.19
C LYS A 393 -28.59 12.50 -17.16
N GLU A 394 -29.51 11.54 -17.15
CA GLU A 394 -30.66 11.53 -16.22
C GLU A 394 -30.25 11.26 -14.77
N THR A 395 -29.22 10.44 -14.58
CA THR A 395 -28.78 10.01 -13.24
C THR A 395 -27.71 10.93 -12.65
N GLY A 396 -26.98 11.67 -13.49
CA GLY A 396 -25.83 12.50 -13.12
C GLY A 396 -24.52 11.71 -12.97
N LEU A 397 -24.49 10.44 -13.39
CA LEU A 397 -23.32 9.57 -13.33
C LEU A 397 -22.45 9.70 -14.60
N PRO A 398 -21.14 9.40 -14.54
CA PRO A 398 -20.31 9.36 -15.73
C PRO A 398 -20.77 8.25 -16.69
N SER A 399 -21.02 8.57 -17.96
CA SER A 399 -21.44 7.59 -18.96
C SER A 399 -20.35 6.55 -19.24
N ALA A 400 -19.09 6.95 -19.25
CA ALA A 400 -17.97 6.03 -19.38
C ALA A 400 -17.85 5.08 -18.19
N LEU A 401 -18.32 5.49 -17.00
CA LEU A 401 -18.40 4.60 -15.83
C LEU A 401 -19.50 3.55 -15.97
N LEU A 402 -20.69 3.93 -16.47
CA LEU A 402 -21.76 2.98 -16.77
C LEU A 402 -21.32 1.97 -17.83
N ALA A 403 -20.65 2.43 -18.89
CA ALA A 403 -20.09 1.58 -19.93
C ALA A 403 -19.01 0.62 -19.39
N ALA A 404 -18.17 1.10 -18.45
CA ALA A 404 -17.15 0.27 -17.82
C ALA A 404 -17.73 -0.82 -16.91
N ILE A 405 -18.80 -0.53 -16.18
CA ILE A 405 -19.53 -1.55 -15.41
C ILE A 405 -20.10 -2.60 -16.36
N ALA A 406 -20.76 -2.19 -17.46
CA ALA A 406 -21.23 -3.12 -18.49
C ALA A 406 -20.11 -3.99 -19.09
N SER A 407 -18.92 -3.42 -19.30
CA SER A 407 -17.73 -4.16 -19.73
C SER A 407 -17.30 -5.20 -18.69
N ARG A 408 -17.18 -4.80 -17.42
CA ARG A 408 -16.74 -5.70 -16.34
C ARG A 408 -17.75 -6.83 -16.08
N GLU A 409 -19.04 -6.51 -16.10
CA GLU A 409 -20.12 -7.41 -15.71
C GLU A 409 -20.48 -8.43 -16.80
N SER A 410 -20.64 -7.98 -18.04
CA SER A 410 -21.18 -8.82 -19.11
C SER A 410 -20.33 -8.81 -20.37
N ARG A 411 -19.17 -8.16 -20.35
CA ARG A 411 -18.31 -7.97 -21.53
C ARG A 411 -19.05 -7.17 -22.61
N GLY A 412 -19.84 -6.18 -22.20
CA GLY A 412 -20.75 -5.45 -23.08
C GLY A 412 -21.84 -6.33 -23.68
N GLY A 413 -22.30 -7.36 -22.96
CA GLY A 413 -23.30 -8.34 -23.42
C GLY A 413 -22.73 -9.67 -23.93
N GLY A 414 -21.44 -9.75 -24.23
CA GLY A 414 -20.81 -10.96 -24.78
C GLY A 414 -20.87 -12.19 -23.87
N ALA A 415 -20.99 -12.00 -22.56
CA ALA A 415 -21.11 -13.08 -21.58
C ALA A 415 -22.55 -13.43 -21.18
N LEU A 416 -23.55 -12.87 -21.85
CA LEU A 416 -24.96 -13.17 -21.59
C LEU A 416 -25.45 -14.37 -22.41
N LYS A 417 -26.44 -15.07 -21.85
CA LYS A 417 -27.31 -16.03 -22.53
C LYS A 417 -28.44 -15.30 -23.26
N SER A 418 -29.20 -16.01 -24.07
CA SER A 418 -30.36 -15.47 -24.80
C SER A 418 -31.45 -14.91 -23.87
N ASP A 419 -31.57 -15.46 -22.67
CA ASP A 419 -32.50 -15.02 -21.63
C ASP A 419 -31.99 -13.80 -20.82
N GLY A 420 -30.79 -13.29 -21.14
CA GLY A 420 -30.20 -12.14 -20.44
C GLY A 420 -29.45 -12.47 -19.15
N THR A 421 -29.35 -13.74 -18.75
CA THR A 421 -28.55 -14.15 -17.57
C THR A 421 -27.08 -14.34 -17.93
N ALA A 422 -26.16 -14.17 -16.96
CA ALA A 422 -24.75 -14.49 -17.21
C ALA A 422 -24.52 -15.99 -17.41
N ARG A 423 -23.50 -16.30 -18.23
CA ARG A 423 -23.03 -17.68 -18.47
C ARG A 423 -22.50 -18.37 -17.21
N TYR A 424 -21.98 -17.62 -16.25
CA TYR A 424 -21.27 -18.16 -15.07
C TYR A 424 -21.95 -17.85 -13.73
N ASP A 425 -22.95 -16.97 -13.73
CA ASP A 425 -23.78 -16.69 -12.55
C ASP A 425 -25.26 -16.63 -12.97
N PRO A 426 -26.09 -17.61 -12.57
CA PRO A 426 -27.50 -17.60 -12.91
C PRO A 426 -28.29 -16.49 -12.22
N ASN A 427 -27.72 -15.81 -11.22
CA ASN A 427 -28.39 -14.76 -10.45
C ASN A 427 -28.26 -13.38 -11.10
N GLY A 428 -27.20 -13.11 -11.86
CA GLY A 428 -27.02 -11.82 -12.54
C GLY A 428 -27.91 -11.70 -13.79
N TYR A 429 -28.54 -10.54 -13.97
CA TYR A 429 -29.40 -10.22 -15.10
C TYR A 429 -28.97 -8.96 -15.85
N GLY A 430 -29.03 -9.03 -17.18
CA GLY A 430 -28.85 -7.91 -18.10
C GLY A 430 -27.42 -7.38 -18.22
N LEU A 431 -27.26 -6.33 -19.01
CA LEU A 431 -25.97 -5.75 -19.44
C LEU A 431 -25.06 -5.39 -18.25
N MET A 432 -25.66 -4.99 -17.12
CA MET A 432 -24.97 -4.57 -15.90
C MET A 432 -25.15 -5.54 -14.72
N GLN A 433 -25.66 -6.75 -14.97
CA GLN A 433 -25.73 -7.87 -14.01
C GLN A 433 -26.30 -7.53 -12.63
N ILE A 434 -27.54 -7.00 -12.61
CA ILE A 434 -28.27 -6.84 -11.35
C ILE A 434 -28.53 -8.25 -10.77
N ASP A 435 -28.15 -8.46 -9.51
CA ASP A 435 -28.40 -9.73 -8.80
C ASP A 435 -29.91 -9.87 -8.51
N LYS A 436 -30.56 -10.83 -9.17
CA LYS A 436 -32.00 -11.13 -9.05
C LYS A 436 -32.40 -11.61 -7.66
N LYS A 437 -31.51 -12.24 -6.90
CA LYS A 437 -31.80 -12.71 -5.54
C LYS A 437 -31.81 -11.55 -4.56
N GLN A 438 -30.86 -10.63 -4.72
CA GLN A 438 -30.72 -9.48 -3.82
C GLN A 438 -31.66 -8.34 -4.20
N ASN A 439 -31.96 -8.19 -5.50
CA ASN A 439 -32.70 -7.04 -6.03
C ASN A 439 -33.77 -7.43 -7.08
N PRO A 440 -34.70 -8.35 -6.78
CA PRO A 440 -35.71 -8.80 -7.75
C PRO A 440 -36.60 -7.66 -8.27
N GLN A 441 -36.86 -6.64 -7.46
CA GLN A 441 -37.67 -5.46 -7.80
C GLN A 441 -37.02 -4.52 -8.84
N LEU A 442 -35.71 -4.66 -9.06
CA LEU A 442 -34.96 -3.84 -10.03
C LEU A 442 -34.86 -4.51 -11.41
N ILE A 443 -35.38 -5.73 -11.55
CA ILE A 443 -35.36 -6.49 -12.79
C ILE A 443 -36.51 -5.98 -13.67
N LYS A 444 -36.23 -4.96 -14.48
CA LYS A 444 -37.20 -4.31 -15.36
C LYS A 444 -36.70 -4.23 -16.80
N GLY A 445 -37.63 -4.33 -17.74
CA GLY A 445 -37.33 -4.35 -19.16
C GLY A 445 -36.50 -5.56 -19.60
N GLY A 446 -36.09 -5.55 -20.87
CA GLY A 446 -35.18 -6.57 -21.41
C GLY A 446 -33.71 -6.36 -20.98
N PRO A 447 -32.82 -7.35 -21.19
CA PRO A 447 -31.45 -7.35 -20.66
C PRO A 447 -30.55 -6.23 -21.20
N TYR A 448 -30.92 -5.61 -22.32
CA TYR A 448 -30.20 -4.48 -22.93
C TYR A 448 -31.02 -3.18 -22.90
N SER A 449 -32.19 -3.20 -22.26
CA SER A 449 -33.13 -2.09 -22.29
C SER A 449 -32.61 -0.88 -21.52
N GLU A 450 -33.15 0.28 -21.88
CA GLU A 450 -32.91 1.52 -21.12
C GLU A 450 -33.37 1.40 -19.67
N GLU A 451 -34.52 0.75 -19.42
CA GLU A 451 -35.01 0.49 -18.05
C GLU A 451 -34.02 -0.32 -17.22
N HIS A 452 -33.47 -1.41 -17.78
CA HIS A 452 -32.46 -2.21 -17.10
C HIS A 452 -31.22 -1.38 -16.74
N ILE A 453 -30.69 -0.60 -17.69
CA ILE A 453 -29.51 0.25 -17.48
C ILE A 453 -29.80 1.34 -16.44
N ARG A 454 -31.00 1.93 -16.46
CA ARG A 454 -31.46 2.93 -15.49
C ARG A 454 -31.55 2.36 -14.08
N GLU A 455 -32.09 1.16 -13.91
CA GLU A 455 -32.18 0.51 -12.59
C GLU A 455 -30.81 0.15 -12.03
N ALA A 456 -29.88 -0.31 -12.87
CA ALA A 456 -28.49 -0.54 -12.48
C ALA A 456 -27.78 0.77 -12.08
N ALA A 457 -27.98 1.85 -12.83
CA ALA A 457 -27.45 3.17 -12.48
C ALA A 457 -28.03 3.69 -11.15
N ASN A 458 -29.33 3.48 -10.90
CA ASN A 458 -29.97 3.83 -9.63
C ASN A 458 -29.46 2.99 -8.44
N LEU A 459 -29.11 1.72 -8.66
CA LEU A 459 -28.43 0.90 -7.65
C LEU A 459 -27.05 1.49 -7.31
N LEU A 460 -26.26 1.89 -8.31
CA LEU A 460 -24.98 2.56 -8.08
C LEU A 460 -25.14 3.88 -7.32
N LYS A 461 -26.19 4.68 -7.62
CA LYS A 461 -26.49 5.92 -6.86
C LYS A 461 -26.78 5.64 -5.39
N ARG A 462 -27.58 4.61 -5.08
CA ARG A 462 -27.84 4.20 -3.69
C ARG A 462 -26.56 3.82 -2.95
N ASN A 463 -25.62 3.15 -3.65
CA ASN A 463 -24.31 2.84 -3.09
C ASN A 463 -23.47 4.11 -2.88
N LEU A 464 -23.52 5.08 -3.81
CA LEU A 464 -22.83 6.37 -3.68
C LEU A 464 -23.35 7.17 -2.48
N ASP A 465 -24.67 7.22 -2.28
CA ASP A 465 -25.26 7.88 -1.13
C ASP A 465 -24.83 7.22 0.19
N THR A 466 -24.66 5.89 0.17
CA THR A 466 -24.09 5.16 1.30
C THR A 466 -22.64 5.56 1.53
N MET A 467 -21.81 5.62 0.48
CA MET A 467 -20.40 6.01 0.60
C MET A 467 -20.23 7.43 1.10
N LYS A 468 -21.06 8.38 0.65
CA LYS A 468 -21.06 9.75 1.17
C LYS A 468 -21.33 9.81 2.67
N LYS A 469 -22.22 8.93 3.18
CA LYS A 469 -22.55 8.85 4.61
C LYS A 469 -21.44 8.19 5.43
N VAL A 470 -20.84 7.11 4.94
CA VAL A 470 -19.85 6.33 5.72
C VAL A 470 -18.40 6.84 5.55
N HIS A 471 -18.13 7.57 4.47
CA HIS A 471 -16.84 8.16 4.12
C HIS A 471 -16.99 9.63 3.68
N PRO A 472 -17.49 10.53 4.56
CA PRO A 472 -17.62 11.95 4.23
C PRO A 472 -16.28 12.65 4.05
N ASP A 473 -15.18 12.04 4.51
CA ASP A 473 -13.80 12.49 4.38
C ASP A 473 -13.15 12.11 3.04
N TRP A 474 -13.75 11.21 2.28
CA TRP A 474 -13.25 10.86 0.95
C TRP A 474 -13.58 11.94 -0.08
N SER A 475 -12.72 12.03 -1.10
CA SER A 475 -13.03 12.82 -2.29
C SER A 475 -14.30 12.28 -2.97
N GLU A 476 -15.02 13.13 -3.71
CA GLU A 476 -16.20 12.70 -4.48
C GLU A 476 -15.88 11.53 -5.43
N ALA A 477 -14.67 11.53 -6.00
CA ALA A 477 -14.18 10.48 -6.88
C ALA A 477 -13.94 9.16 -6.12
N ASP A 478 -13.37 9.22 -4.91
CA ASP A 478 -13.19 8.03 -4.07
C ASP A 478 -14.52 7.51 -3.53
N GLN A 479 -15.48 8.38 -3.19
CA GLN A 479 -16.83 7.97 -2.82
C GLN A 479 -17.52 7.23 -3.96
N LEU A 480 -17.37 7.73 -5.20
CA LEU A 480 -17.90 7.07 -6.39
C LEU A 480 -17.16 5.75 -6.68
N ARG A 481 -15.83 5.67 -6.52
CA ARG A 481 -15.09 4.40 -6.60
C ARG A 481 -15.54 3.40 -5.53
N GLY A 482 -15.77 3.85 -4.31
CA GLY A 482 -16.33 3.03 -3.24
C GLY A 482 -17.71 2.48 -3.61
N ALA A 483 -18.55 3.30 -4.23
CA ALA A 483 -19.87 2.89 -4.69
C ALA A 483 -19.80 1.79 -5.75
N VAL A 484 -18.81 1.88 -6.65
CA VAL A 484 -18.51 0.84 -7.65
C VAL A 484 -18.03 -0.44 -6.97
N SER A 485 -17.15 -0.36 -5.97
CA SER A 485 -16.74 -1.55 -5.19
C SER A 485 -17.95 -2.21 -4.53
N ALA A 486 -18.82 -1.41 -3.91
CA ALA A 486 -20.04 -1.87 -3.26
C ALA A 486 -21.10 -2.41 -4.24
N TYR A 487 -21.07 -2.01 -5.51
CA TYR A 487 -21.94 -2.57 -6.55
C TYR A 487 -21.73 -4.09 -6.71
N ASN A 488 -20.48 -4.56 -6.58
CA ASN A 488 -20.14 -5.97 -6.70
C ASN A 488 -20.44 -6.80 -5.45
N ARG A 489 -20.20 -6.25 -4.26
CA ARG A 489 -20.24 -7.00 -2.99
C ARG A 489 -21.39 -6.63 -2.06
N GLY A 490 -22.22 -5.67 -2.47
CA GLY A 490 -23.27 -5.08 -1.65
C GLY A 490 -22.75 -4.12 -0.57
N VAL A 491 -23.69 -3.35 -0.02
CA VAL A 491 -23.54 -2.64 1.26
C VAL A 491 -24.25 -3.49 2.33
N GLY A 492 -23.51 -4.05 3.28
CA GLY A 492 -24.10 -4.74 4.44
C GLY A 492 -25.04 -3.85 5.25
N GLU A 493 -26.04 -4.47 5.90
CA GLU A 493 -27.12 -3.82 6.66
C GLU A 493 -26.65 -2.89 7.79
N LYS A 494 -25.39 -3.01 8.25
CA LYS A 494 -24.79 -2.19 9.31
C LYS A 494 -23.79 -1.19 8.76
N SER A 495 -24.13 -0.50 7.67
CA SER A 495 -23.29 0.52 7.05
C SER A 495 -22.93 1.63 8.05
N ARG A 496 -21.74 1.54 8.65
CA ARG A 496 -21.21 2.45 9.66
C ARG A 496 -19.78 2.84 9.32
N PRO A 497 -19.33 4.06 9.69
CA PRO A 497 -17.94 4.47 9.54
C PRO A 497 -16.98 3.42 10.12
N GLY A 498 -15.91 3.09 9.37
CA GLY A 498 -14.90 2.10 9.77
C GLY A 498 -15.16 0.65 9.33
N VAL A 499 -16.35 0.34 8.82
CA VAL A 499 -16.69 -1.01 8.31
C VAL A 499 -16.37 -1.18 6.82
N TYR A 500 -16.28 -0.14 6.01
CA TYR A 500 -16.02 -0.26 4.56
C TYR A 500 -14.61 0.13 4.14
N GLY A 501 -13.61 -0.45 4.79
CA GLY A 501 -12.20 -0.14 4.51
C GLY A 501 -11.89 1.34 4.71
N ASN A 502 -10.64 1.74 4.49
CA ASN A 502 -10.23 3.13 4.57
C ASN A 502 -10.00 3.75 3.18
N THR A 503 -10.07 2.94 2.11
CA THR A 503 -9.97 3.35 0.70
C THR A 503 -10.81 2.42 -0.19
N PRO A 504 -11.19 2.84 -1.41
CA PRO A 504 -11.82 1.95 -2.40
C PRO A 504 -10.99 0.69 -2.72
N ASP A 505 -9.66 0.79 -2.77
CA ASP A 505 -8.81 -0.38 -3.04
C ASP A 505 -8.73 -1.36 -1.84
N GLU A 506 -8.99 -0.89 -0.61
CA GLU A 506 -9.19 -1.79 0.54
C GLU A 506 -10.58 -2.43 0.50
N MET A 507 -11.61 -1.69 0.06
CA MET A 507 -12.94 -2.25 -0.17
C MET A 507 -12.90 -3.37 -1.20
N ASP A 508 -12.11 -3.23 -2.26
CA ASP A 508 -11.93 -4.26 -3.27
C ASP A 508 -11.17 -5.48 -2.72
N ARG A 509 -10.05 -5.28 -2.03
CA ARG A 509 -9.25 -6.41 -1.47
C ARG A 509 -9.95 -7.14 -0.33
N GLY A 510 -10.93 -6.50 0.31
CA GLY A 510 -11.59 -7.01 1.49
C GLY A 510 -10.68 -6.99 2.73
N ASN A 511 -11.28 -7.23 3.88
CA ASN A 511 -10.63 -7.23 5.17
C ASN A 511 -11.32 -8.24 6.09
N LYS A 512 -10.75 -9.46 6.14
CA LYS A 512 -11.31 -10.58 6.93
C LYS A 512 -11.38 -10.29 8.43
N ALA A 513 -10.52 -9.41 8.95
CA ALA A 513 -10.55 -8.99 10.35
C ALA A 513 -11.73 -8.06 10.65
N ARG A 514 -12.29 -7.40 9.63
CA ARG A 514 -13.47 -6.52 9.72
C ARG A 514 -14.74 -7.15 9.14
N GLY A 515 -14.70 -8.44 8.78
CA GLY A 515 -15.82 -9.13 8.12
C GLY A 515 -16.14 -8.62 6.71
N ILE A 516 -15.20 -7.91 6.07
CA ILE A 516 -15.38 -7.38 4.70
C ILE A 516 -14.88 -8.44 3.73
N HIS A 517 -15.79 -8.99 2.92
CA HIS A 517 -15.42 -9.86 1.80
C HIS A 517 -14.76 -9.05 0.67
N ALA A 518 -13.76 -9.64 0.05
CA ALA A 518 -13.14 -9.06 -1.14
C ALA A 518 -14.16 -8.98 -2.28
N SER A 519 -14.08 -7.93 -3.09
CA SER A 519 -14.76 -7.90 -4.38
C SER A 519 -14.24 -9.03 -5.27
N THR A 520 -15.00 -9.40 -6.31
CA THR A 520 -14.51 -10.32 -7.35
C THR A 520 -13.17 -9.83 -7.87
N GLY A 521 -12.15 -10.71 -7.87
CA GLY A 521 -10.79 -10.38 -8.30
C GLY A 521 -9.96 -9.51 -7.33
N GLY A 522 -10.57 -9.02 -6.24
CA GLY A 522 -9.93 -8.10 -5.29
C GLY A 522 -9.60 -6.72 -5.90
N ASP A 523 -10.24 -6.37 -7.01
CA ASP A 523 -9.86 -5.27 -7.91
C ASP A 523 -11.05 -4.59 -8.58
N TYR A 524 -12.29 -4.83 -8.13
CA TYR A 524 -13.48 -4.54 -8.94
C TYR A 524 -13.60 -3.07 -9.30
N SER A 525 -13.56 -2.18 -8.30
CA SER A 525 -13.60 -0.74 -8.55
C SER A 525 -12.34 -0.25 -9.26
N ALA A 526 -11.17 -0.83 -8.97
CA ALA A 526 -9.93 -0.45 -9.62
C ALA A 526 -9.94 -0.74 -11.13
N ASP A 527 -10.33 -1.95 -11.53
CA ASP A 527 -10.47 -2.34 -12.92
C ASP A 527 -11.56 -1.52 -13.63
N VAL A 528 -12.76 -1.42 -13.05
CA VAL A 528 -13.85 -0.64 -13.64
C VAL A 528 -13.44 0.82 -13.85
N TRP A 529 -12.73 1.43 -12.91
CA TRP A 529 -12.27 2.82 -13.05
C TRP A 529 -11.27 2.99 -14.20
N ALA A 530 -10.36 2.03 -14.39
CA ALA A 530 -9.38 2.07 -15.48
C ALA A 530 -10.04 1.83 -16.85
N ARG A 531 -11.06 0.95 -16.90
CA ARG A 531 -11.92 0.78 -18.09
C ARG A 531 -12.68 2.07 -18.41
N ALA A 532 -13.21 2.75 -17.38
CA ALA A 532 -13.96 4.00 -17.54
C ALA A 532 -13.08 5.13 -18.08
N GLN A 533 -11.84 5.26 -17.60
CA GLN A 533 -10.87 6.23 -18.14
C GLN A 533 -10.61 5.99 -19.64
N TYR A 534 -10.39 4.73 -20.05
CA TYR A 534 -10.25 4.41 -21.47
C TYR A 534 -11.51 4.72 -22.28
N LEU A 535 -12.70 4.32 -21.80
CA LEU A 535 -13.95 4.53 -22.52
C LEU A 535 -14.30 6.01 -22.65
N SER A 536 -13.93 6.83 -21.65
CA SER A 536 -14.03 8.29 -21.71
C SER A 536 -13.21 8.87 -22.87
N GLU A 537 -11.98 8.41 -23.06
CA GLU A 537 -11.14 8.79 -24.23
C GLU A 537 -11.74 8.34 -25.58
N LYS A 538 -12.68 7.38 -25.57
CA LYS A 538 -13.41 6.90 -26.76
C LYS A 538 -14.80 7.53 -26.92
N GLY A 539 -15.08 8.59 -26.15
CA GLY A 539 -16.29 9.38 -26.26
C GLY A 539 -17.54 8.71 -25.70
N PHE A 540 -17.37 7.73 -24.80
CA PHE A 540 -18.49 7.22 -24.00
C PHE A 540 -18.98 8.26 -23.01
#